data_AF-A0A4U1IZP5-F1
#
_entry.id   AF-A0A4U1IZP5-F1
#
_cell.length_a   1.000
_cell.length_b   1.000
_cell.length_c   1.000
_cell.angle_alpha   90.00
_cell.angle_beta   90.00
_cell.angle_gamma   90.00
#
_symmetry.space_group_name_H-M   'P 1'
#
loop_
_entity.id
_entity.type
_entity.pdbx_description
1 polymer ?
#
loop_
_entity_poly.entity_id
_entity_poly.type
_entity_poly.pdbx_seq_one_letter_code
_entity_poly.pdbx_strand_id
1 'polypeptide(L)'
;MHRRARTRATSACAAHPGGRVQAGIGALAAPHRHTLAALPLAVRARRHRGHAQGGRAREVRASCDERCASARGRGDRGRGDRQAVPERGARGPAVKVIVYVEGPSDKSALEALLKPIIEEGRRNGRGISFSPQGGKAQILNDVPRKAAEHLKQHPQDWVFVLPDLYPMAYYDGGPNEHRSFPALRQLLQDKFKRWADKFGLSVETLDHFRVHCLKHDLEALLLAAPDALRARLKTKDKLHGHWRMPVEDQNDNKPPKRVVEALFEKYREKPKYIDTIDAVWILGRAVFSDVESACPQNFAPLVRELRSIAADGALP
;
A
#
# COMPACT_ATOMS: atom_id res chain seq x y z
N MET A 1 18.37 36.59 -49.46
CA MET A 1 19.19 37.09 -50.59
C MET A 1 20.44 36.25 -50.73
N HIS A 2 20.92 36.08 -51.97
CA HIS A 2 21.70 34.96 -52.52
C HIS A 2 23.18 34.76 -52.08
N ARG A 3 23.62 33.48 -52.09
CA ARG A 3 24.74 32.83 -52.85
C ARG A 3 25.42 31.75 -51.96
N ARG A 4 25.26 30.44 -52.21
CA ARG A 4 25.90 29.51 -53.19
C ARG A 4 27.41 29.22 -53.00
N ALA A 5 27.72 27.96 -52.67
CA ALA A 5 28.86 27.13 -53.16
C ALA A 5 28.53 25.63 -52.88
N ARG A 6 28.16 24.79 -53.87
CA ARG A 6 28.96 23.92 -54.78
C ARG A 6 29.90 22.94 -54.05
N THR A 7 29.49 21.68 -53.83
CA THR A 7 29.66 20.43 -54.64
C THR A 7 31.07 19.80 -54.66
N ARG A 8 31.18 18.53 -54.23
CA ARG A 8 31.57 17.38 -55.09
C ARG A 8 31.38 16.03 -54.38
N ALA A 9 30.99 15.04 -55.18
CA ALA A 9 30.81 13.62 -54.88
C ALA A 9 31.68 12.79 -55.83
N THR A 10 32.11 11.61 -55.39
CA THR A 10 32.58 10.44 -56.18
C THR A 10 32.44 9.21 -55.26
N SER A 11 31.55 8.22 -55.52
CA SER A 11 31.68 7.08 -56.47
C SER A 11 32.70 6.03 -55.98
N ALA A 12 32.55 4.70 -55.98
CA ALA A 12 31.49 3.70 -56.19
C ALA A 12 32.08 2.30 -55.82
N CYS A 13 31.24 1.27 -55.67
CA CYS A 13 31.38 -0.19 -56.03
C CYS A 13 32.76 -0.91 -55.96
N ALA A 14 32.95 -2.22 -55.69
CA ALA A 14 32.13 -3.40 -55.42
C ALA A 14 33.06 -4.60 -55.04
N ALA A 15 32.56 -5.49 -54.17
CA ALA A 15 32.54 -6.97 -54.23
C ALA A 15 33.79 -7.85 -54.55
N HIS A 16 34.11 -8.75 -53.57
CA HIS A 16 34.42 -10.22 -53.59
C HIS A 16 35.35 -10.86 -54.66
N PRO A 17 35.81 -12.14 -54.55
CA PRO A 17 35.70 -13.19 -53.49
C PRO A 17 37.01 -13.97 -53.17
N GLY A 18 36.93 -14.95 -52.24
CA GLY A 18 37.49 -16.30 -52.45
C GLY A 18 38.75 -16.73 -51.69
N GLY A 19 38.65 -17.83 -50.93
CA GLY A 19 39.79 -18.60 -50.40
C GLY A 19 39.41 -19.57 -49.28
N ARG A 20 39.53 -20.87 -49.53
CA ARG A 20 38.98 -22.00 -48.75
C ARG A 20 40.12 -22.97 -48.34
N VAL A 21 39.82 -23.85 -47.37
CA VAL A 21 40.51 -25.13 -47.01
C VAL A 21 41.69 -24.95 -46.01
N GLN A 22 41.87 -25.68 -44.91
CA GLN A 22 41.72 -27.14 -44.66
C GLN A 22 41.51 -27.51 -43.17
N ALA A 23 41.14 -28.78 -42.98
CA ALA A 23 40.64 -29.46 -41.77
C ALA A 23 41.69 -29.83 -40.70
N GLY A 24 41.20 -30.13 -39.49
CA GLY A 24 41.93 -30.81 -38.42
C GLY A 24 40.98 -31.39 -37.37
N ILE A 25 41.08 -32.69 -37.15
CA ILE A 25 40.22 -33.60 -36.36
C ILE A 25 40.65 -33.58 -34.88
N GLY A 26 39.73 -33.73 -33.92
CA GLY A 26 40.11 -33.98 -32.52
C GLY A 26 38.97 -34.07 -31.47
N ALA A 27 38.46 -35.29 -31.27
CA ALA A 27 38.01 -35.94 -30.02
C ALA A 27 37.18 -35.21 -28.93
N LEU A 28 35.96 -35.74 -28.76
CA LEU A 28 35.30 -36.23 -27.51
C LEU A 28 35.86 -35.79 -26.13
N ALA A 29 35.01 -35.09 -25.35
CA ALA A 29 34.91 -35.23 -23.90
C ALA A 29 33.50 -34.88 -23.40
N ALA A 30 32.96 -35.74 -22.53
CA ALA A 30 31.60 -35.69 -21.97
C ALA A 30 31.40 -34.59 -20.91
N PRO A 31 30.17 -34.07 -20.71
CA PRO A 31 29.87 -33.24 -19.56
C PRO A 31 29.48 -34.09 -18.34
N HIS A 32 30.25 -33.94 -17.26
CA HIS A 32 29.93 -34.42 -15.92
C HIS A 32 28.60 -33.84 -15.43
N ARG A 33 27.67 -34.73 -15.08
CA ARG A 33 26.47 -34.43 -14.30
C ARG A 33 26.87 -34.22 -12.83
N HIS A 34 26.74 -33.01 -12.32
CA HIS A 34 26.71 -32.79 -10.86
C HIS A 34 25.25 -32.75 -10.41
N THR A 35 24.81 -33.89 -9.86
CA THR A 35 23.59 -34.06 -9.10
C THR A 35 23.80 -33.45 -7.71
N LEU A 36 23.18 -32.31 -7.40
CA LEU A 36 23.06 -31.83 -6.02
C LEU A 36 21.70 -32.27 -5.48
N ALA A 37 21.75 -33.24 -4.58
CA ALA A 37 20.62 -33.72 -3.80
C ALA A 37 20.21 -32.66 -2.77
N ALA A 38 18.96 -32.21 -2.85
CA ALA A 38 18.32 -31.42 -1.80
C ALA A 38 17.75 -32.36 -0.72
N LEU A 39 18.28 -32.26 0.50
CA LEU A 39 17.68 -32.86 1.70
C LEU A 39 16.59 -31.92 2.27
N PRO A 40 15.41 -32.41 2.66
CA PRO A 40 14.39 -31.59 3.29
C PRO A 40 14.63 -31.42 4.80
N LEU A 41 14.75 -30.18 5.24
CA LEU A 41 14.71 -29.79 6.65
C LEU A 41 13.24 -29.74 7.12
N ALA A 42 12.87 -30.72 7.93
CA ALA A 42 11.58 -30.78 8.61
C ALA A 42 11.49 -29.73 9.72
N VAL A 43 10.63 -28.71 9.54
CA VAL A 43 10.27 -27.75 10.59
C VAL A 43 9.13 -28.35 11.42
N ARG A 44 9.46 -28.76 12.65
CA ARG A 44 8.49 -29.17 13.69
C ARG A 44 7.74 -27.95 14.22
N ALA A 45 6.43 -27.90 13.97
CA ALA A 45 5.50 -27.00 14.64
C ALA A 45 5.32 -27.42 16.12
N ARG A 46 5.81 -26.60 17.06
CA ARG A 46 5.48 -26.74 18.49
C ARG A 46 4.12 -26.09 18.76
N ARG A 47 3.14 -26.92 19.10
CA ARG A 47 1.86 -26.52 19.68
C ARG A 47 2.08 -26.05 21.12
N HIS A 48 1.80 -24.78 21.41
CA HIS A 48 1.62 -24.32 22.79
C HIS A 48 0.19 -24.65 23.25
N ARG A 49 0.08 -25.55 24.23
CA ARG A 49 -1.13 -25.75 25.04
C ARG A 49 -1.16 -24.65 26.11
N GLY A 50 -2.20 -23.82 26.07
CA GLY A 50 -2.56 -22.91 27.17
C GLY A 50 -3.42 -23.65 28.18
N HIS A 51 -2.94 -23.74 29.41
CA HIS A 51 -3.67 -24.21 30.58
C HIS A 51 -4.78 -23.23 30.94
N ALA A 52 -6.01 -23.74 31.10
CA ALA A 52 -7.09 -23.07 31.79
C ALA A 52 -6.96 -23.33 33.30
N GLN A 53 -6.79 -22.26 34.08
CA GLN A 53 -7.18 -22.18 35.49
C GLN A 53 -8.47 -21.34 35.49
N GLY A 54 -9.58 -21.76 36.07
CA GLY A 54 -9.71 -22.20 37.45
C GLY A 54 -10.46 -21.07 38.17
N GLY A 55 -11.77 -21.23 38.30
CA GLY A 55 -12.67 -20.18 38.76
C GLY A 55 -12.51 -19.81 40.24
N ARG A 56 -13.19 -18.73 40.62
CA ARG A 56 -13.78 -18.55 41.95
C ARG A 56 -14.88 -17.51 41.88
N ALA A 57 -16.10 -17.99 42.10
CA ALA A 57 -17.25 -17.20 42.48
C ALA A 57 -17.02 -16.59 43.87
N ARG A 58 -17.43 -15.34 44.05
CA ARG A 58 -17.93 -14.82 45.31
C ARG A 58 -19.09 -13.87 45.03
N GLU A 59 -20.26 -14.30 45.48
CA GLU A 59 -21.37 -13.44 45.86
C GLU A 59 -20.89 -12.39 46.87
N VAL A 60 -21.59 -11.25 46.96
CA VAL A 60 -22.16 -10.72 48.21
C VAL A 60 -22.83 -9.35 47.95
N ARG A 61 -24.13 -9.33 48.27
CA ARG A 61 -24.99 -8.26 48.81
C ARG A 61 -25.52 -7.13 47.90
N ALA A 62 -26.85 -7.21 47.74
CA ALA A 62 -27.77 -6.09 47.68
C ALA A 62 -27.94 -5.40 49.05
N SER A 63 -28.23 -4.09 49.03
CA SER A 63 -28.89 -3.30 50.08
C SER A 63 -29.18 -1.91 49.47
N CYS A 64 -30.43 -1.64 49.08
CA CYS A 64 -31.45 -0.90 49.84
C CYS A 64 -31.24 0.63 49.87
N ASP A 65 -32.19 1.29 49.18
CA ASP A 65 -33.09 2.33 49.68
C ASP A 65 -32.74 3.83 49.67
N GLU A 66 -33.73 4.55 49.11
CA GLU A 66 -34.24 5.87 49.49
C GLU A 66 -33.34 7.08 49.18
N ARG A 67 -33.83 8.22 48.65
CA ARG A 67 -35.05 8.95 49.02
C ARG A 67 -35.32 10.11 48.04
N CYS A 68 -36.61 10.38 47.79
CA CYS A 68 -37.33 11.67 47.63
C CYS A 68 -36.64 12.86 46.90
N ALA A 69 -37.15 13.38 45.79
CA ALA A 69 -38.39 14.16 45.56
C ALA A 69 -38.24 15.69 45.67
N SER A 70 -38.87 16.36 44.70
CA SER A 70 -39.36 17.75 44.63
C SER A 70 -38.36 18.86 44.23
N ALA A 71 -38.68 19.54 43.12
CA ALA A 71 -39.13 20.93 43.17
C ALA A 71 -39.73 21.36 41.82
N ARG A 72 -40.93 21.94 41.91
CA ARG A 72 -41.68 22.57 40.83
C ARG A 72 -41.03 23.92 40.51
N GLY A 73 -40.95 24.28 39.23
CA GLY A 73 -40.59 25.62 38.78
C GLY A 73 -41.23 25.93 37.44
N ARG A 74 -42.42 26.56 37.48
CA ARG A 74 -43.07 27.16 36.31
C ARG A 74 -42.26 28.38 35.86
N GLY A 75 -42.00 28.47 34.58
CA GLY A 75 -41.40 29.63 33.93
C GLY A 75 -41.78 29.66 32.47
N ASP A 76 -42.96 30.20 32.20
CA ASP A 76 -43.48 30.58 30.90
C ASP A 76 -42.67 31.76 30.35
N ARG A 77 -42.09 31.63 29.14
CA ARG A 77 -41.56 32.74 28.33
C ARG A 77 -41.13 32.27 26.94
N GLY A 78 -41.77 32.82 25.91
CA GLY A 78 -41.14 33.12 24.63
C GLY A 78 -41.41 32.15 23.48
N ARG A 79 -42.53 32.35 22.77
CA ARG A 79 -42.66 31.98 21.35
C ARG A 79 -41.66 32.83 20.55
N GLY A 80 -40.48 32.28 20.31
CA GLY A 80 -39.58 32.72 19.24
C GLY A 80 -39.74 31.79 18.05
N ASP A 81 -39.94 32.37 16.87
CA ASP A 81 -40.03 31.69 15.59
C ASP A 81 -38.92 30.66 15.41
N ARG A 82 -39.29 29.38 15.50
CA ARG A 82 -38.43 28.28 15.06
C ARG A 82 -38.42 28.30 13.54
N GLN A 83 -37.43 29.00 12.98
CA GLN A 83 -37.01 28.76 11.61
C GLN A 83 -36.83 27.25 11.43
N ALA A 84 -37.56 26.69 10.47
CA ALA A 84 -37.46 25.29 10.11
C ALA A 84 -35.99 24.96 9.84
N VAL A 85 -35.44 24.06 10.65
CA VAL A 85 -34.14 23.45 10.35
C VAL A 85 -34.31 22.82 8.98
N PRO A 86 -33.48 23.18 7.97
CA PRO A 86 -33.60 22.58 6.66
C PRO A 86 -33.44 21.07 6.85
N GLU A 87 -34.47 20.33 6.43
CA GLU A 87 -34.44 18.88 6.40
C GLU A 87 -33.13 18.49 5.74
N ARG A 88 -32.30 17.74 6.47
CA ARG A 88 -31.11 17.12 5.90
C ARG A 88 -31.63 16.19 4.83
N GLY A 89 -31.66 16.68 3.59
CA GLY A 89 -32.01 15.90 2.42
C GLY A 89 -31.28 14.57 2.53
N ALA A 90 -32.03 13.48 2.38
CA ALA A 90 -31.53 12.13 2.52
C ALA A 90 -30.29 11.98 1.62
N ARG A 91 -29.10 12.12 2.22
CA ARG A 91 -27.84 11.84 1.52
C ARG A 91 -27.95 10.38 1.11
N GLY A 92 -27.86 10.13 -0.20
CA GLY A 92 -27.80 8.77 -0.74
C GLY A 92 -26.73 7.94 -0.02
N PRO A 93 -26.74 6.61 -0.19
CA PRO A 93 -25.80 5.74 0.51
C PRO A 93 -24.37 6.24 0.27
N ALA A 94 -23.63 6.47 1.36
CA ALA A 94 -22.27 6.99 1.30
C ALA A 94 -21.37 6.04 0.49
N VAL A 95 -20.75 6.56 -0.57
CA VAL A 95 -19.78 5.81 -1.38
C VAL A 95 -18.59 5.43 -0.50
N LYS A 96 -18.17 4.17 -0.55
CA LYS A 96 -17.00 3.71 0.19
C LYS A 96 -15.81 3.53 -0.73
N VAL A 97 -14.64 3.87 -0.22
CA VAL A 97 -13.34 3.58 -0.81
C VAL A 97 -12.61 2.64 0.15
N ILE A 98 -12.39 1.41 -0.27
CA ILE A 98 -11.74 0.37 0.53
C ILE A 98 -10.34 0.15 -0.02
N VAL A 99 -9.32 0.43 0.78
CA VAL A 99 -7.91 0.20 0.42
C VAL A 99 -7.40 -1.05 1.14
N TYR A 100 -7.14 -2.11 0.40
CA TYR A 100 -6.55 -3.34 0.93
C TYR A 100 -5.03 -3.20 1.03
N VAL A 101 -4.51 -3.39 2.25
CA VAL A 101 -3.07 -3.26 2.60
C VAL A 101 -2.56 -4.54 3.25
N GLU A 102 -1.23 -4.72 3.34
CA GLU A 102 -0.65 -5.98 3.80
C GLU A 102 -0.89 -6.22 5.29
N GLY A 103 -0.52 -5.23 6.12
CA GLY A 103 -0.49 -5.37 7.57
C GLY A 103 -1.24 -4.29 8.35
N PRO A 104 -1.46 -4.51 9.66
CA PRO A 104 -2.03 -3.49 10.56
C PRO A 104 -1.16 -2.24 10.70
N SER A 105 0.16 -2.37 10.52
CA SER A 105 1.10 -1.23 10.53
C SER A 105 0.78 -0.27 9.38
N ASP A 106 0.71 -0.80 8.14
CA ASP A 106 0.40 -0.03 6.94
C ASP A 106 -0.94 0.68 7.09
N LYS A 107 -1.96 -0.04 7.56
CA LYS A 107 -3.29 0.52 7.83
C LYS A 107 -3.18 1.77 8.69
N SER A 108 -2.60 1.63 9.87
CA SER A 108 -2.60 2.69 10.89
C SER A 108 -1.73 3.87 10.46
N ALA A 109 -0.62 3.61 9.78
CA ALA A 109 0.30 4.65 9.36
C ALA A 109 -0.19 5.40 8.12
N LEU A 110 -0.82 4.71 7.16
CA LEU A 110 -1.48 5.34 6.01
C LEU A 110 -2.71 6.14 6.45
N GLU A 111 -3.51 5.65 7.41
CA GLU A 111 -4.59 6.43 8.02
C GLU A 111 -4.07 7.72 8.66
N ALA A 112 -2.91 7.67 9.33
CA ALA A 112 -2.30 8.85 9.94
C ALA A 112 -1.77 9.83 8.88
N LEU A 113 -1.08 9.34 7.84
CA LEU A 113 -0.51 10.16 6.77
C LEU A 113 -1.60 10.81 5.90
N LEU A 114 -2.61 10.03 5.51
CA LEU A 114 -3.65 10.42 4.54
C LEU A 114 -4.86 11.04 5.23
N LYS A 115 -4.78 11.35 6.53
CA LYS A 115 -5.85 11.99 7.30
C LYS A 115 -6.50 13.20 6.58
N PRO A 116 -5.75 14.14 5.96
CA PRO A 116 -6.38 15.24 5.23
C PRO A 116 -7.31 14.78 4.10
N ILE A 117 -6.91 13.76 3.34
CA ILE A 117 -7.69 13.21 2.22
C ILE A 117 -8.90 12.42 2.74
N ILE A 118 -8.74 11.66 3.81
CA ILE A 118 -9.83 10.92 4.48
C ILE A 118 -10.89 11.90 5.00
N GLU A 119 -10.48 13.00 5.61
CA GLU A 119 -11.38 14.03 6.13
C GLU A 119 -12.09 14.82 5.02
N GLU A 120 -11.40 15.09 3.91
CA GLU A 120 -11.99 15.64 2.69
C GLU A 120 -13.06 14.72 2.11
N GLY A 121 -12.73 13.44 1.87
CA GLY A 121 -13.69 12.45 1.37
C GLY A 121 -14.92 12.37 2.28
N ARG A 122 -14.72 12.33 3.60
CA ARG A 122 -15.84 12.29 4.57
C ARG A 122 -16.75 13.51 4.46
N ARG A 123 -16.20 14.71 4.24
CA ARG A 123 -16.99 15.94 4.01
C ARG A 123 -17.83 15.84 2.73
N ASN A 124 -17.29 15.16 1.72
CA ASN A 124 -17.92 14.93 0.43
C ASN A 124 -18.78 13.64 0.36
N GLY A 125 -19.07 13.00 1.51
CA GLY A 125 -19.92 11.82 1.56
C GLY A 125 -19.25 10.51 1.11
N ARG A 126 -17.91 10.49 1.09
CA ARG A 126 -17.09 9.35 0.67
C ARG A 126 -16.26 8.82 1.84
N GLY A 127 -16.49 7.57 2.22
CA GLY A 127 -15.77 6.93 3.33
C GLY A 127 -14.51 6.22 2.85
N ILE A 128 -13.32 6.75 3.13
CA ILE A 128 -12.04 6.08 2.83
C ILE A 128 -11.61 5.26 4.06
N SER A 129 -11.32 3.98 3.85
CA SER A 129 -10.91 3.05 4.90
C SER A 129 -9.83 2.08 4.44
N PHE A 130 -8.97 1.66 5.37
CA PHE A 130 -7.87 0.73 5.10
C PHE A 130 -8.14 -0.62 5.75
N SER A 131 -7.95 -1.71 5.00
CA SER A 131 -8.29 -3.08 5.40
C SER A 131 -7.08 -4.02 5.27
N PRO A 132 -6.43 -4.42 6.38
CA PRO A 132 -5.27 -5.31 6.35
C PRO A 132 -5.66 -6.73 5.91
N GLN A 133 -4.81 -7.41 5.14
CA GLN A 133 -5.10 -8.75 4.59
C GLN A 133 -4.21 -9.88 5.15
N GLY A 134 -3.22 -9.57 5.99
CA GLY A 134 -2.34 -10.58 6.58
C GLY A 134 -1.14 -10.93 5.70
N GLY A 135 -0.75 -10.00 4.81
CA GLY A 135 0.42 -10.10 3.94
C GLY A 135 0.10 -10.08 2.44
N LYS A 136 1.14 -9.87 1.64
CA LYS A 136 1.08 -9.85 0.18
C LYS A 136 0.38 -11.05 -0.45
N ALA A 137 0.65 -12.28 0.02
CA ALA A 137 0.09 -13.49 -0.58
C ALA A 137 -1.46 -13.50 -0.54
N GLN A 138 -2.04 -13.06 0.57
CA GLN A 138 -3.48 -12.93 0.76
C GLN A 138 -4.05 -11.82 -0.12
N ILE A 139 -3.32 -10.70 -0.28
CA ILE A 139 -3.70 -9.68 -1.26
C ILE A 139 -3.77 -10.27 -2.67
N LEU A 140 -2.70 -10.95 -3.11
CA LEU A 140 -2.61 -11.48 -4.47
C LEU A 140 -3.66 -12.54 -4.78
N ASN A 141 -4.09 -13.33 -3.79
CA ASN A 141 -4.97 -14.47 -3.99
C ASN A 141 -6.44 -14.17 -3.69
N ASP A 142 -6.72 -13.42 -2.63
CA ASP A 142 -8.09 -13.28 -2.11
C ASP A 142 -8.75 -11.99 -2.53
N VAL A 143 -8.00 -10.88 -2.57
CA VAL A 143 -8.57 -9.55 -2.77
C VAL A 143 -9.29 -9.41 -4.12
N PRO A 144 -8.77 -9.92 -5.26
CA PRO A 144 -9.50 -9.84 -6.52
C PRO A 144 -10.90 -10.45 -6.47
N ARG A 145 -11.07 -11.59 -5.77
CA ARG A 145 -12.38 -12.22 -5.57
C ARG A 145 -13.25 -11.37 -4.65
N LYS A 146 -12.72 -10.98 -3.48
CA LYS A 146 -13.44 -10.16 -2.49
C LYS A 146 -13.91 -8.82 -3.10
N ALA A 147 -13.08 -8.19 -3.91
CA ALA A 147 -13.38 -6.95 -4.62
C ALA A 147 -14.54 -7.15 -5.60
N ALA A 148 -14.52 -8.21 -6.41
CA ALA A 148 -15.59 -8.48 -7.35
C ALA A 148 -16.91 -8.82 -6.64
N GLU A 149 -16.87 -9.58 -5.53
CA GLU A 149 -18.04 -9.83 -4.67
C GLU A 149 -18.61 -8.54 -4.08
N HIS A 150 -17.75 -7.66 -3.56
CA HIS A 150 -18.14 -6.37 -3.00
C HIS A 150 -18.77 -5.47 -4.05
N LEU A 151 -18.10 -5.29 -5.20
CA LEU A 151 -18.55 -4.42 -6.27
C LEU A 151 -19.83 -4.93 -6.97
N LYS A 152 -20.12 -6.23 -6.92
CA LYS A 152 -21.42 -6.75 -7.34
C LYS A 152 -22.57 -6.22 -6.48
N GLN A 153 -22.34 -6.11 -5.18
CA GLN A 153 -23.35 -5.65 -4.20
C GLN A 153 -23.38 -4.12 -4.10
N HIS A 154 -22.23 -3.47 -4.31
CA HIS A 154 -22.03 -2.05 -4.14
C HIS A 154 -21.28 -1.47 -5.37
N PRO A 155 -21.95 -1.35 -6.53
CA PRO A 155 -21.30 -0.97 -7.78
C PRO A 155 -20.78 0.47 -7.80
N GLN A 156 -21.16 1.31 -6.83
CA GLN A 156 -20.69 2.70 -6.69
C GLN A 156 -19.45 2.83 -5.80
N ASP A 157 -19.12 1.78 -5.04
CA ASP A 157 -17.94 1.77 -4.18
C ASP A 157 -16.67 1.58 -5.00
N TRP A 158 -15.52 1.94 -4.39
CA TRP A 158 -14.20 1.83 -4.97
C TRP A 158 -13.36 0.86 -4.16
N VAL A 159 -12.59 0.01 -4.85
CA VAL A 159 -11.68 -0.94 -4.24
C VAL A 159 -10.26 -0.69 -4.75
N PHE A 160 -9.38 -0.33 -3.83
CA PHE A 160 -7.96 -0.16 -4.07
C PHE A 160 -7.20 -1.35 -3.48
N VAL A 161 -6.17 -1.79 -4.20
CA VAL A 161 -5.26 -2.85 -3.75
C VAL A 161 -3.85 -2.27 -3.71
N LEU A 162 -3.20 -2.37 -2.57
CA LEU A 162 -1.90 -1.75 -2.28
C LEU A 162 -0.92 -2.76 -1.65
N PRO A 163 -0.43 -3.76 -2.42
CA PRO A 163 0.68 -4.60 -2.00
C PRO A 163 2.02 -3.86 -2.11
N ASP A 164 3.04 -4.39 -1.45
CA ASP A 164 4.43 -4.03 -1.73
C ASP A 164 4.86 -4.69 -3.05
N LEU A 165 5.72 -4.04 -3.85
CA LEU A 165 6.28 -4.66 -5.06
C LEU A 165 7.36 -5.69 -4.69
N TYR A 166 8.15 -5.44 -3.65
CA TYR A 166 9.16 -6.38 -3.15
C TYR A 166 8.65 -7.29 -2.00
N PRO A 167 9.34 -8.41 -1.71
CA PRO A 167 10.38 -9.04 -2.53
C PRO A 167 9.77 -9.78 -3.72
N MET A 168 10.28 -9.52 -4.93
CA MET A 168 9.77 -10.15 -6.16
C MET A 168 10.26 -11.60 -6.31
N ALA A 169 11.51 -11.87 -5.94
CA ALA A 169 12.15 -13.18 -6.10
C ALA A 169 11.41 -14.34 -5.39
N TYR A 170 10.61 -14.03 -4.37
CA TYR A 170 9.79 -15.02 -3.68
C TYR A 170 8.69 -15.63 -4.57
N TYR A 171 8.29 -14.93 -5.64
CA TYR A 171 7.16 -15.32 -6.50
C TYR A 171 7.59 -15.96 -7.83
N ASP A 172 8.88 -16.21 -8.01
CA ASP A 172 9.46 -16.69 -9.27
C ASP A 172 8.98 -18.10 -9.62
N GLY A 173 8.56 -18.30 -10.87
CA GLY A 173 8.04 -19.59 -11.34
C GLY A 173 6.68 -19.98 -10.74
N GLY A 174 6.05 -19.08 -9.99
CA GLY A 174 4.76 -19.28 -9.36
C GLY A 174 3.60 -18.59 -10.08
N PRO A 175 2.35 -18.89 -9.68
CA PRO A 175 1.16 -18.25 -10.26
C PRO A 175 1.03 -16.75 -9.95
N ASN A 176 1.93 -16.23 -9.11
CA ASN A 176 1.98 -14.86 -8.65
C ASN A 176 3.22 -14.13 -9.14
N GLU A 177 3.94 -14.66 -10.13
CA GLU A 177 5.16 -14.06 -10.65
C GLU A 177 4.93 -12.63 -11.16
N HIS A 178 5.80 -11.71 -10.74
CA HIS A 178 5.85 -10.32 -11.21
C HIS A 178 7.24 -9.75 -10.96
N ARG A 179 7.72 -8.91 -11.89
CA ARG A 179 9.05 -8.27 -11.83
C ARG A 179 9.02 -6.74 -11.91
N SER A 180 7.83 -6.17 -11.95
CA SER A 180 7.61 -4.74 -12.08
C SER A 180 6.20 -4.39 -11.62
N PHE A 181 5.96 -3.12 -11.30
CA PHE A 181 4.62 -2.66 -10.98
C PHE A 181 3.62 -2.89 -12.13
N PRO A 182 3.94 -2.61 -13.41
CA PRO A 182 3.05 -2.97 -14.53
C PRO A 182 2.66 -4.47 -14.56
N ALA A 183 3.61 -5.38 -14.33
CA ALA A 183 3.34 -6.81 -14.28
C ALA A 183 2.44 -7.20 -13.09
N LEU A 184 2.71 -6.64 -11.91
CA LEU A 184 1.89 -6.84 -10.70
C LEU A 184 0.47 -6.31 -10.87
N ARG A 185 0.33 -5.13 -11.48
CA ARG A 185 -0.96 -4.52 -11.82
C ARG A 185 -1.75 -5.41 -12.76
N GLN A 186 -1.14 -5.85 -13.86
CA GLN A 186 -1.79 -6.74 -14.82
C GLN A 186 -2.24 -8.05 -14.16
N LEU A 187 -1.38 -8.67 -13.36
CA LEU A 187 -1.70 -9.90 -12.61
C LEU A 187 -2.97 -9.76 -11.76
N LEU A 188 -3.07 -8.68 -10.98
CA LEU A 188 -4.23 -8.42 -10.13
C LEU A 188 -5.48 -8.07 -10.95
N GLN A 189 -5.33 -7.29 -12.02
CA GLN A 189 -6.42 -6.96 -12.94
C GLN A 189 -6.99 -8.20 -13.65
N ASP A 190 -6.14 -9.11 -14.12
CA ASP A 190 -6.56 -10.36 -14.78
C ASP A 190 -7.27 -11.30 -13.80
N LYS A 191 -6.79 -11.37 -12.55
CA LYS A 191 -7.48 -12.09 -11.49
C LYS A 191 -8.84 -11.48 -11.19
N PHE A 192 -8.92 -10.16 -11.06
CA PHE A 192 -10.18 -9.46 -10.79
C PHE A 192 -11.17 -9.67 -11.93
N LYS A 193 -10.73 -9.48 -13.18
CA LYS A 193 -11.57 -9.64 -14.37
C LYS A 193 -12.20 -11.02 -14.45
N ARG A 194 -11.45 -12.10 -14.16
CA ARG A 194 -12.02 -13.46 -14.12
C ARG A 194 -13.18 -13.61 -13.13
N TRP A 195 -13.06 -12.98 -11.96
CA TRP A 195 -14.16 -12.98 -10.98
C TRP A 195 -15.29 -12.03 -11.38
N ALA A 196 -14.97 -10.88 -11.95
CA ALA A 196 -15.93 -9.92 -12.45
C ALA A 196 -16.82 -10.52 -13.56
N ASP A 197 -16.21 -11.24 -14.51
CA ASP A 197 -16.90 -11.99 -15.57
C ASP A 197 -17.81 -13.06 -14.95
N LYS A 198 -17.30 -13.81 -13.95
CA LYS A 198 -18.08 -14.85 -13.24
C LYS A 198 -19.28 -14.29 -12.47
N PHE A 199 -19.18 -13.07 -11.93
CA PHE A 199 -20.27 -12.43 -11.19
C PHE A 199 -21.14 -11.49 -12.04
N GLY A 200 -20.81 -11.33 -13.33
CA GLY A 200 -21.52 -10.46 -14.27
C GLY A 200 -21.52 -9.00 -13.79
N LEU A 201 -20.34 -8.44 -13.54
CA LEU A 201 -20.18 -7.00 -13.29
C LEU A 201 -20.34 -6.22 -14.60
N SER A 202 -20.88 -5.00 -14.48
CA SER A 202 -20.93 -4.05 -15.60
C SER A 202 -19.54 -3.55 -15.97
N VAL A 203 -19.35 -3.06 -17.20
CA VAL A 203 -18.08 -2.51 -17.66
C VAL A 203 -17.69 -1.29 -16.83
N GLU A 204 -18.66 -0.46 -16.47
CA GLU A 204 -18.51 0.74 -15.65
C GLU A 204 -17.99 0.37 -14.25
N THR A 205 -18.48 -0.72 -13.66
CA THR A 205 -18.02 -1.20 -12.34
C THR A 205 -16.59 -1.73 -12.37
N LEU A 206 -16.08 -2.19 -13.52
CA LEU A 206 -14.69 -2.67 -13.61
C LEU A 206 -13.70 -1.54 -13.31
N ASP A 207 -14.06 -0.31 -13.66
CA ASP A 207 -13.28 0.88 -13.36
C ASP A 207 -13.29 1.26 -11.87
N HIS A 208 -13.97 0.53 -11.00
CA HIS A 208 -13.88 0.79 -9.56
C HIS A 208 -12.83 -0.07 -8.87
N PHE A 209 -12.16 -0.97 -9.60
CA PHE A 209 -11.02 -1.74 -9.11
C PHE A 209 -9.70 -1.08 -9.52
N ARG A 210 -8.94 -0.63 -8.52
CA ARG A 210 -7.66 0.09 -8.70
C ARG A 210 -6.52 -0.66 -8.05
N VAL A 211 -5.39 -0.70 -8.75
CA VAL A 211 -4.18 -1.37 -8.28
C VAL A 211 -3.05 -0.36 -8.26
N HIS A 212 -2.47 -0.19 -7.08
CA HIS A 212 -1.25 0.58 -6.81
C HIS A 212 -0.24 -0.33 -6.12
N CYS A 213 0.93 0.18 -5.77
CA CYS A 213 1.83 -0.50 -4.86
C CYS A 213 2.63 0.50 -4.03
N LEU A 214 3.20 0.03 -2.92
CA LEU A 214 4.43 0.62 -2.42
C LEU A 214 5.57 -0.10 -3.13
N LYS A 215 6.57 0.62 -3.65
CA LYS A 215 7.68 -0.05 -4.35
C LYS A 215 8.40 -1.00 -3.40
N HIS A 216 8.75 -0.51 -2.22
CA HIS A 216 9.25 -1.34 -1.12
C HIS A 216 8.17 -1.44 -0.03
N ASP A 217 8.61 -1.57 1.21
CA ASP A 217 7.77 -1.51 2.41
C ASP A 217 7.36 -0.07 2.75
N LEU A 218 6.42 0.04 3.70
CA LEU A 218 5.96 1.29 4.28
C LEU A 218 7.11 2.19 4.79
N GLU A 219 8.22 1.60 5.25
CA GLU A 219 9.40 2.31 5.73
C GLU A 219 10.03 3.23 4.66
N ALA A 220 9.77 3.01 3.36
CA ALA A 220 10.12 3.98 2.33
C ALA A 220 9.53 5.37 2.63
N LEU A 221 8.27 5.43 3.07
CA LEU A 221 7.59 6.69 3.41
C LEU A 221 8.18 7.35 4.65
N LEU A 222 8.73 6.58 5.59
CA LEU A 222 9.41 7.12 6.78
C LEU A 222 10.72 7.81 6.37
N LEU A 223 11.47 7.22 5.43
CA LEU A 223 12.67 7.83 4.87
C LEU A 223 12.37 9.08 4.03
N ALA A 224 11.16 9.17 3.46
CA ALA A 224 10.65 10.37 2.80
C ALA A 224 10.22 11.48 3.78
N ALA A 225 10.19 11.21 5.09
CA ALA A 225 9.83 12.17 6.13
C ALA A 225 11.02 12.44 7.09
N PRO A 226 12.17 12.94 6.59
CA PRO A 226 13.42 13.00 7.35
C PRO A 226 13.32 13.84 8.63
N ASP A 227 12.56 14.93 8.62
CA ASP A 227 12.41 15.79 9.80
C ASP A 227 11.56 15.13 10.89
N ALA A 228 10.45 14.49 10.53
CA ALA A 228 9.62 13.75 11.47
C ALA A 228 10.39 12.51 12.01
N LEU A 229 11.13 11.82 11.15
CA LEU A 229 11.99 10.70 11.55
C LEU A 229 13.08 11.17 12.53
N ARG A 230 13.76 12.28 12.25
CA ARG A 230 14.76 12.89 13.15
C ARG A 230 14.16 13.24 14.51
N ALA A 231 12.96 13.83 14.52
CA ALA A 231 12.25 14.13 15.75
C ALA A 231 11.92 12.86 16.55
N ARG A 232 11.50 11.77 15.89
CA ARG A 232 11.23 10.49 16.55
C ARG A 232 12.50 9.86 17.14
N LEU A 233 13.62 9.96 16.43
CA LEU A 233 14.93 9.45 16.84
C LEU A 233 15.60 10.31 17.92
N LYS A 234 15.08 11.53 18.19
CA LYS A 234 15.65 12.50 19.14
C LYS A 234 17.10 12.88 18.83
N THR A 235 17.44 12.97 17.54
CA THR A 235 18.78 13.35 17.09
C THR A 235 18.78 14.73 16.44
N LYS A 236 19.95 15.40 16.43
CA LYS A 236 20.19 16.62 15.65
C LYS A 236 20.95 16.34 14.36
N ASP A 237 21.37 15.09 14.16
CA ASP A 237 22.13 14.67 12.98
C ASP A 237 21.32 14.87 11.71
N LYS A 238 22.00 15.27 10.64
CA LYS A 238 21.43 15.24 9.30
C LYS A 238 21.26 13.78 8.89
N LEU A 239 20.04 13.39 8.52
CA LEU A 239 19.76 12.02 8.08
C LEU A 239 19.89 11.82 6.56
N HIS A 240 19.87 12.92 5.79
CA HIS A 240 20.05 12.86 4.33
C HIS A 240 21.40 12.23 3.95
N GLY A 241 21.40 11.46 2.85
CA GLY A 241 22.61 10.80 2.32
C GLY A 241 22.85 9.38 2.84
N HIS A 242 22.04 8.89 3.78
CA HIS A 242 22.11 7.50 4.26
C HIS A 242 21.28 6.51 3.40
N TRP A 243 20.46 7.03 2.50
CA TRP A 243 19.63 6.28 1.55
C TRP A 243 19.50 7.05 0.24
N ARG A 244 18.96 6.39 -0.79
CA ARG A 244 18.80 6.96 -2.13
C ARG A 244 17.61 7.92 -2.20
N MET A 245 17.69 8.86 -3.14
CA MET A 245 16.58 9.75 -3.51
C MET A 245 16.31 9.59 -5.01
N PRO A 246 15.05 9.35 -5.44
CA PRO A 246 13.87 9.13 -4.60
C PRO A 246 14.01 7.90 -3.71
N VAL A 247 13.32 7.89 -2.57
CA VAL A 247 13.44 6.80 -1.57
C VAL A 247 12.97 5.45 -2.13
N GLU A 248 12.12 5.50 -3.15
CA GLU A 248 11.65 4.36 -3.93
C GLU A 248 12.74 3.70 -4.78
N ASP A 249 13.93 4.29 -4.94
CA ASP A 249 15.07 3.69 -5.66
C ASP A 249 16.06 2.96 -4.76
N GLN A 250 15.69 2.74 -3.50
CA GLN A 250 16.50 2.01 -2.55
C GLN A 250 16.78 0.58 -3.04
N ASN A 251 17.96 0.04 -2.70
CA ASN A 251 18.38 -1.29 -3.13
C ASN A 251 17.73 -2.39 -2.28
N ASP A 252 17.34 -3.49 -2.92
CA ASP A 252 16.81 -4.71 -2.30
C ASP A 252 17.77 -5.37 -1.29
N ASN A 253 19.08 -5.18 -1.45
CA ASN A 253 20.07 -5.66 -0.46
C ASN A 253 20.04 -4.88 0.86
N LYS A 254 19.52 -3.65 0.84
CA LYS A 254 19.38 -2.78 2.01
C LYS A 254 18.03 -2.05 1.93
N PRO A 255 16.91 -2.79 2.05
CA PRO A 255 15.58 -2.24 1.86
C PRO A 255 15.29 -1.19 2.95
N PRO A 256 14.29 -0.30 2.74
CA PRO A 256 14.04 0.82 3.64
C PRO A 256 13.87 0.40 5.09
N LYS A 257 13.18 -0.71 5.40
CA LYS A 257 13.10 -1.23 6.77
C LYS A 257 14.44 -1.49 7.44
N ARG A 258 15.45 -1.99 6.72
CA ARG A 258 16.80 -2.20 7.30
C ARG A 258 17.51 -0.89 7.58
N VAL A 259 17.25 0.15 6.79
CA VAL A 259 17.76 1.50 7.06
C VAL A 259 17.12 2.05 8.31
N VAL A 260 15.79 1.97 8.42
CA VAL A 260 15.04 2.46 9.58
C VAL A 260 15.46 1.72 10.86
N GLU A 261 15.55 0.39 10.83
CA GLU A 261 16.04 -0.41 11.97
C GLU A 261 17.43 0.05 12.44
N ALA A 262 18.37 0.24 11.50
CA ALA A 262 19.72 0.70 11.82
C ALA A 262 19.76 2.12 12.41
N LEU A 263 18.88 3.01 11.96
CA LEU A 263 18.76 4.36 12.53
C LEU A 263 18.24 4.30 13.97
N PHE A 264 17.22 3.49 14.23
CA PHE A 264 16.70 3.31 15.59
C PHE A 264 17.75 2.68 16.51
N GLU A 265 18.50 1.70 16.02
CA GLU A 265 19.59 1.09 16.80
C GLU A 265 20.74 2.07 17.08
N LYS A 266 21.07 2.95 16.14
CA LYS A 266 22.11 3.98 16.32
C LYS A 266 21.70 5.04 17.34
N TYR A 267 20.47 5.54 17.27
CA TYR A 267 20.05 6.73 18.03
C TYR A 267 19.18 6.43 19.26
N ARG A 268 18.70 5.19 19.43
CA ARG A 268 17.87 4.80 20.57
C ARG A 268 18.37 3.50 21.18
N GLU A 269 18.62 3.52 22.49
CA GLU A 269 19.00 2.30 23.21
C GLU A 269 17.84 1.29 23.29
N LYS A 270 16.65 1.72 23.75
CA LYS A 270 15.39 0.95 23.74
C LYS A 270 14.15 1.85 23.79
N PRO A 271 12.98 1.36 23.34
CA PRO A 271 12.80 0.20 22.45
C PRO A 271 13.41 0.43 21.06
N LYS A 272 13.68 -0.67 20.35
CA LYS A 272 14.00 -0.67 18.91
C LYS A 272 12.80 -0.15 18.10
N TYR A 273 12.95 -0.07 16.78
CA TYR A 273 11.85 0.28 15.88
C TYR A 273 10.64 -0.67 16.07
N ILE A 274 9.46 -0.10 16.32
CA ILE A 274 8.18 -0.78 16.41
C ILE A 274 7.27 -0.16 15.36
N ASP A 275 7.08 -0.86 14.24
CA ASP A 275 6.33 -0.41 13.07
C ASP A 275 4.96 0.22 13.40
N THR A 276 4.12 -0.49 14.15
CA THR A 276 2.77 -0.06 14.55
C THR A 276 2.71 1.18 15.44
N ILE A 277 3.83 1.60 16.04
CA ILE A 277 3.90 2.76 16.93
C ILE A 277 4.69 3.89 16.24
N ASP A 278 5.88 3.56 15.77
CA ASP A 278 6.84 4.52 15.24
C ASP A 278 6.42 5.01 13.86
N ALA A 279 5.95 4.13 12.95
CA ALA A 279 5.48 4.55 11.63
C ALA A 279 4.28 5.49 11.74
N VAL A 280 3.31 5.15 12.60
CA VAL A 280 2.14 6.00 12.88
C VAL A 280 2.56 7.35 13.44
N TRP A 281 3.50 7.35 14.40
CA TRP A 281 3.97 8.60 15.02
C TRP A 281 4.67 9.51 14.01
N ILE A 282 5.54 8.94 13.17
CA ILE A 282 6.35 9.64 12.17
C ILE A 282 5.45 10.16 11.06
N LEU A 283 4.68 9.29 10.41
CA LEU A 283 3.88 9.67 9.25
C LEU A 283 2.69 10.57 9.63
N GLY A 284 2.12 10.41 10.81
CA GLY A 284 1.10 11.34 11.33
C GLY A 284 1.61 12.74 11.68
N ARG A 285 2.93 12.96 11.63
CA ARG A 285 3.60 14.26 11.86
C ARG A 285 4.43 14.72 10.68
N ALA A 286 4.45 13.94 9.61
CA ALA A 286 5.15 14.30 8.40
C ALA A 286 4.43 15.44 7.69
N VAL A 287 5.20 16.30 7.03
CA VAL A 287 4.63 17.26 6.07
C VAL A 287 4.21 16.46 4.84
N PHE A 288 2.90 16.39 4.61
CA PHE A 288 2.32 15.51 3.59
C PHE A 288 2.91 15.74 2.19
N SER A 289 3.05 17.01 1.78
CA SER A 289 3.60 17.39 0.47
C SER A 289 5.04 16.94 0.27
N ASP A 290 5.83 16.88 1.35
CA ASP A 290 7.24 16.46 1.28
C ASP A 290 7.31 14.95 1.01
N VAL A 291 6.45 14.17 1.67
CA VAL A 291 6.35 12.72 1.44
C VAL A 291 5.83 12.43 0.03
N GLU A 292 4.79 13.14 -0.43
CA GLU A 292 4.26 13.01 -1.78
C GLU A 292 5.34 13.32 -2.84
N SER A 293 6.12 14.39 -2.64
CA SER A 293 7.17 14.82 -3.58
C SER A 293 8.40 13.88 -3.58
N ALA A 294 8.73 13.27 -2.44
CA ALA A 294 9.85 12.35 -2.31
C ALA A 294 9.58 10.93 -2.84
N CYS A 295 8.30 10.59 -3.05
CA CYS A 295 7.85 9.28 -3.54
C CYS A 295 7.02 9.40 -4.84
N PRO A 296 7.65 9.84 -5.96
CA PRO A 296 6.93 10.16 -7.19
C PRO A 296 6.47 8.95 -8.01
N GLN A 297 7.02 7.75 -7.78
CA GLN A 297 6.84 6.61 -8.68
C GLN A 297 5.50 5.89 -8.47
N ASN A 298 5.19 5.43 -7.24
CA ASN A 298 3.96 4.67 -6.98
C ASN A 298 3.10 5.27 -5.86
N PHE A 299 3.69 5.92 -4.86
CA PHE A 299 2.91 6.57 -3.80
C PHE A 299 2.19 7.85 -4.26
N ALA A 300 2.88 8.76 -4.95
CA ALA A 300 2.23 9.98 -5.45
C ALA A 300 1.06 9.71 -6.43
N PRO A 301 1.15 8.73 -7.38
CA PRO A 301 -0.01 8.31 -8.15
C PRO A 301 -1.21 7.84 -7.32
N LEU A 302 -0.99 7.00 -6.29
CA LEU A 302 -2.04 6.58 -5.36
C LEU A 302 -2.72 7.78 -4.70
N VAL A 303 -1.92 8.70 -4.17
CA VAL A 303 -2.40 9.91 -3.49
C VAL A 303 -3.27 10.76 -4.41
N ARG A 304 -2.80 11.01 -5.64
CA ARG A 304 -3.54 11.81 -6.63
C ARG A 304 -4.90 11.20 -6.94
N GLU A 305 -4.95 9.88 -7.12
CA GLU A 305 -6.20 9.19 -7.42
C GLU A 305 -7.17 9.20 -6.22
N LEU A 306 -6.67 8.91 -5.01
CA LEU A 306 -7.48 9.00 -3.79
C LEU A 306 -8.01 10.41 -3.56
N ARG A 307 -7.20 11.45 -3.84
CA ARG A 307 -7.61 12.86 -3.74
C ARG A 307 -8.68 13.20 -4.76
N SER A 308 -8.55 12.76 -6.01
CA SER A 308 -9.60 12.96 -7.03
C SER A 308 -10.92 12.34 -6.58
N ILE A 309 -10.89 11.07 -6.16
CA ILE A 309 -12.10 10.38 -5.70
C ILE A 309 -12.66 11.08 -4.45
N ALA A 310 -11.82 11.51 -3.51
CA ALA A 310 -12.26 12.23 -2.32
C ALA A 310 -12.93 13.57 -2.64
N ALA A 311 -12.42 14.30 -3.64
CA ALA A 311 -12.88 15.63 -4.02
C ALA A 311 -14.15 15.60 -4.91
N ASP A 312 -14.28 14.61 -5.78
CA ASP A 312 -15.37 14.53 -6.74
C ASP A 312 -16.70 14.27 -6.04
N GLY A 313 -17.47 15.32 -5.73
CA GLY A 313 -18.88 15.22 -5.31
C GLY A 313 -19.84 14.95 -6.48
N ALA A 314 -19.35 15.00 -7.71
CA ALA A 314 -20.06 14.77 -8.94
C ALA A 314 -19.10 14.06 -9.92
N LEU A 315 -19.51 12.91 -10.45
CA LEU A 315 -18.94 12.43 -11.70
C LEU A 315 -19.37 13.41 -12.81
N PRO A 316 -18.55 13.70 -13.83
CA PRO A 316 -19.02 14.35 -15.04
C PRO A 316 -20.17 13.57 -15.70
#